data_AF-A0A7Z0HY44-F1
#
_entry.id   AF-A0A7Z0HY44-F1
#
_cell.length_a   1.000
_cell.length_b   1.000
_cell.length_c   1.000
_cell.angle_alpha   90.00
_cell.angle_beta   90.00
_cell.angle_gamma   90.00
#
_symmetry.space_group_name_H-M   'P 1'
#
loop_
_entity.id
_entity.type
_entity.pdbx_description
1 polymer ?
#
loop_
_entity_poly.entity_id
_entity_poly.type
_entity_poly.pdbx_seq_one_letter_code
_entity_poly.pdbx_strand_id
1 'polypeptide(L)' 'MEVLAILIPVSLFLGLLGLGAFYWTLKRGMYDDPEGDSRRILNPEFDDAPKPVEKDKP' A
#
# COMPACT_ATOMS: atom_id res chain seq x y z
N MET A 1 -31.79 3.26 -23.07
CA MET A 1 -30.81 2.56 -23.93
C MET A 1 -29.55 3.39 -24.13
N GLU A 2 -29.61 4.72 -24.30
CA GLU A 2 -28.41 5.57 -24.43
C GLU A 2 -27.48 5.55 -23.20
N VAL A 3 -28.03 5.51 -21.98
CA VAL A 3 -27.18 5.54 -20.77
C VAL A 3 -26.27 4.31 -20.68
N LEU A 4 -26.74 3.13 -21.13
CA LEU A 4 -25.93 1.91 -21.13
C LEU A 4 -24.73 2.02 -22.08
N ALA A 5 -24.88 2.74 -23.20
CA ALA A 5 -23.80 2.98 -24.14
C ALA A 5 -22.64 3.79 -23.53
N ILE A 6 -22.91 4.58 -22.49
CA ILE A 6 -21.90 5.34 -21.74
C ILE A 6 -21.41 4.53 -20.53
N LEU A 7 -22.33 3.92 -19.78
CA LEU A 7 -21.99 3.23 -18.53
C LEU A 7 -21.14 1.98 -18.75
N ILE A 8 -21.36 1.23 -19.83
CA ILE A 8 -20.56 0.04 -20.16
C ILE A 8 -19.06 0.40 -20.36
N PRO A 9 -18.69 1.31 -21.26
CA PRO A 9 -17.28 1.66 -21.45
C PRO A 9 -16.68 2.34 -20.21
N VAL A 10 -17.44 3.17 -19.49
CA VAL A 10 -16.98 3.78 -18.23
C VAL A 10 -16.67 2.69 -17.19
N SER A 11 -17.54 1.69 -17.04
CA SER A 11 -17.33 0.60 -16.07
C SER A 11 -16.13 -0.26 -16.44
N LEU A 12 -15.95 -0.58 -17.73
CA LEU A 12 -14.78 -1.29 -18.22
C LEU A 12 -13.48 -0.50 -17.98
N PHE A 13 -13.50 0.80 -18.26
CA PHE A 13 -12.36 1.67 -18.02
C PHE A 13 -11.99 1.75 -16.53
N LEU A 14 -12.97 1.90 -15.65
CA LEU A 14 -12.77 1.90 -14.21
C LEU A 14 -12.23 0.55 -13.71
N GLY A 15 -12.73 -0.56 -14.26
CA GLY A 15 -12.22 -1.91 -13.96
C GLY A 15 -10.75 -2.08 -14.37
N LEU A 16 -10.39 -1.64 -15.58
CA LEU A 16 -9.01 -1.66 -16.06
C LEU A 16 -8.09 -0.74 -15.26
N LEU A 17 -8.56 0.45 -14.90
CA LEU A 17 -7.82 1.35 -14.02
C LEU A 17 -7.55 0.72 -12.65
N GLY A 18 -8.56 0.08 -12.05
CA GLY A 18 -8.42 -0.62 -10.77
C GLY A 18 -7.41 -1.77 -10.87
N LEU A 19 -7.50 -2.59 -11.91
CA LEU A 19 -6.55 -3.69 -12.17
C LEU A 19 -5.12 -3.18 -12.39
N GLY A 20 -4.96 -2.11 -13.16
CA GLY A 20 -3.67 -1.49 -13.42
C GLY A 20 -3.05 -0.89 -12.16
N ALA A 21 -3.85 -0.20 -11.35
CA ALA A 21 -3.43 0.33 -10.05
C ALA A 21 -3.01 -0.81 -9.10
N PHE A 22 -3.80 -1.88 -9.02
CA PHE A 22 -3.49 -3.05 -8.20
C PHE A 22 -2.20 -3.75 -8.64
N TYR A 23 -2.00 -3.94 -9.93
CA TYR A 23 -0.75 -4.49 -10.44
C TYR A 23 0.46 -3.59 -10.12
N TRP A 24 0.28 -2.27 -10.20
CA TRP A 24 1.32 -1.31 -9.85
C TRP A 24 1.67 -1.31 -8.36
N THR A 25 0.70 -1.44 -7.46
CA THR A 25 0.98 -1.54 -6.02
C THR A 25 1.73 -2.81 -5.65
N LEU A 26 1.38 -3.94 -6.28
CA LEU A 26 2.13 -5.19 -6.16
C LEU A 26 3.58 -5.03 -6.66
N LYS A 27 3.78 -4.44 -7.84
CA LYS A 27 5.13 -4.21 -8.39
C LYS A 27 5.97 -3.25 -7.55
N ARG A 28 5.34 -2.29 -6.87
CA ARG A 28 6.03 -1.33 -5.99
C ARG A 28 6.45 -1.93 -4.65
N GLY A 29 6.13 -3.19 -4.35
CA GLY A 29 6.48 -3.81 -3.08
C GLY A 29 5.77 -3.19 -1.88
N MET A 30 4.64 -2.49 -2.09
CA MET A 30 3.88 -1.86 -0.98
C MET A 30 3.32 -2.89 0.01
N TYR A 31 3.31 -4.18 -0.37
CA TYR A 31 2.86 -5.28 0.47
C TYR A 31 4.02 -6.16 0.97
N ASP A 32 5.27 -5.75 0.78
CA ASP A 32 6.43 -6.56 1.18
C ASP A 32 6.70 -6.47 2.69
N ASP A 33 6.17 -5.46 3.38
CA ASP A 33 6.27 -5.34 4.85
C ASP A 33 4.95 -5.03 5.59
N PRO A 34 3.90 -5.87 5.50
CA PRO A 34 2.68 -5.70 6.29
C PRO A 34 2.89 -6.10 7.76
N GLU A 35 3.83 -7.03 8.00
CA GLU A 35 4.13 -7.56 9.32
C GLU A 35 5.02 -6.63 10.15
N GLY A 36 6.00 -5.93 9.57
CA GLY A 36 6.90 -5.02 10.27
C GLY A 36 6.19 -3.78 10.83
N ASP A 37 5.24 -3.20 10.10
CA ASP A 37 4.42 -2.09 10.59
C ASP A 37 3.52 -2.52 11.76
N SER A 38 2.88 -3.69 11.64
CA SER A 38 2.00 -4.25 12.68
C SER A 38 2.77 -4.68 13.94
N ARG A 39 4.01 -5.19 13.78
CA ARG A 39 4.86 -5.55 14.93
C ARG A 39 5.47 -4.32 15.60
N ARG A 40 5.69 -3.23 14.87
CA ARG A 40 6.19 -1.97 15.45
C ARG A 40 5.15 -1.28 16.32
N ILE A 41 3.87 -1.27 15.92
CA ILE A 41 2.81 -0.63 16.71
C ILE A 41 2.45 -1.39 18.00
N LEU A 42 2.83 -2.67 18.10
CA LEU A 42 2.65 -3.50 19.29
C LEU A 42 3.94 -3.72 20.08
N ASN A 43 5.06 -3.10 19.69
CA ASN A 43 6.33 -3.25 20.39
C ASN A 43 6.49 -2.11 21.41
N PRO A 44 6.29 -2.37 22.72
CA PRO A 44 6.34 -1.34 23.76
C PRO A 44 7.75 -0.82 24.05
N GLU A 45 8.79 -1.46 23.50
CA GLU A 45 10.20 -1.20 23.82
C GLU A 45 10.66 0.23 23.48
N PHE A 46 9.93 0.95 22.60
CA PHE A 46 10.24 2.32 22.18
C PHE A 46 9.02 3.26 22.17
N ASP A 47 7.96 2.92 22.93
CA ASP A 47 6.76 3.77 23.06
C ASP A 47 7.07 5.09 23.78
N ASP A 48 7.91 5.03 24.81
CA ASP A 48 8.26 6.21 25.64
C ASP A 48 9.37 7.08 25.01
N ALA A 49 10.24 6.49 24.19
CA ALA A 49 11.33 7.21 23.51
C ALA A 49 11.81 6.45 22.24
N PRO A 50 12.15 7.17 21.15
CA PRO A 50 12.62 6.56 19.91
C PRO A 50 13.93 5.80 20.09
N LYS A 51 14.16 4.77 19.26
CA LYS A 51 15.43 4.03 19.23
C LYS A 51 16.63 4.98 19.14
N PRO A 52 17.66 4.82 20.00
CA PRO A 52 18.91 5.56 19.84
C PRO A 52 19.49 5.26 18.46
N VAL A 53 19.80 6.30 17.69
CA VAL A 53 20.53 6.13 16.42
C VAL A 53 21.94 5.68 16.81
N GLU A 54 22.23 4.40 16.65
CA GLU A 54 23.58 3.86 16.83
C GLU A 54 24.48 4.50 15.77
N LYS A 55 25.20 5.55 16.17
CA LYS A 55 26.18 6.22 15.33
C LYS A 55 27.39 5.28 15.19
N ASP A 56 27.64 4.89 13.95
CA ASP A 56 28.91 4.39 13.43
C ASP A 56 29.54 3.20 14.19
N LYS A 57 29.28 2.00 13.67
CA LYS A 57 30.27 0.92 13.76
C LYS A 57 31.16 1.00 12.50
N PRO A 58 32.49 1.09 12.63
CA PRO A 58 33.40 1.04 11.48
C PRO A 58 33.34 -0.29 10.75
#